data_AF-A0A397GMA8-F1
#
_entry.id   AF-A0A397GMA8-F1
#
_cell.length_a   1.000
_cell.length_b   1.000
_cell.length_c   1.000
_cell.angle_alpha   90.00
_cell.angle_beta   90.00
_cell.angle_gamma   90.00
#
_symmetry.space_group_name_H-M   'P 1'
#
loop_
_entity.id
_entity.type
_entity.pdbx_description
1 polymer ?
#
loop_
_entity_poly.entity_id
_entity_poly.type
_entity_poly.pdbx_seq_one_letter_code
_entity_poly.pdbx_strand_id
1 'polypeptide(L)'
;MYRCWSDDPSERPTSIELSEPFLEIYEEILYDEVDNNVMRQLEIADENQKNTSKSQKQELFELFSHSSKLHPQSCYISRYIHTLHGLYYLLEDLKSGKSADPNLLLKSNESTTSDVNDITH
;
A
#
# COMPACT_ATOMS: atom_id res chain seq x y z
N MET A 1 -5.14 21.33 15.94
CA MET A 1 -3.78 20.76 16.05
C MET A 1 -3.27 20.71 17.50
N TYR A 2 -3.05 21.84 18.18
CA TYR A 2 -2.43 21.87 19.53
C TYR A 2 -3.10 20.97 20.59
N ARG A 3 -4.43 20.87 20.60
CA ARG A 3 -5.17 19.96 21.50
C ARG A 3 -4.77 18.48 21.33
N CYS A 4 -4.42 18.06 20.12
CA CYS A 4 -4.01 16.68 19.83
C CYS A 4 -2.58 16.36 20.31
N TRP A 5 -1.80 17.40 20.65
CA TRP A 5 -0.41 17.29 21.13
C TRP A 5 -0.29 17.63 22.62
N SER A 6 -1.38 17.57 23.39
CA SER A 6 -1.31 17.70 24.84
C SER A 6 -0.37 16.65 25.43
N ASP A 7 0.48 17.04 26.38
CA ASP A 7 1.35 16.11 27.13
C ASP A 7 0.52 15.13 27.95
N ASP A 8 -0.63 15.58 28.46
CA ASP A 8 -1.61 14.71 29.11
C ASP A 8 -2.52 14.05 28.06
N PRO A 9 -2.51 12.71 27.93
CA PRO A 9 -3.40 11.99 27.03
C PRO A 9 -4.89 12.19 27.32
N SER A 10 -5.31 12.43 28.57
CA SER A 10 -6.74 12.65 28.88
C SER A 10 -7.29 13.96 28.34
N GLU A 11 -6.41 14.94 28.09
CA GLU A 11 -6.77 16.23 27.52
C GLU A 11 -6.80 16.22 25.99
N ARG A 12 -6.39 15.10 25.37
CA ARG A 12 -6.45 14.95 23.92
C ARG A 12 -7.88 14.61 23.50
N PRO A 13 -8.40 15.24 22.44
CA PRO A 13 -9.71 14.93 21.92
C PRO A 13 -9.71 13.50 21.33
N THR A 14 -10.84 12.83 21.48
CA THR A 14 -11.14 11.57 20.81
C THR A 14 -11.33 11.77 19.30
N SER A 15 -11.27 10.68 18.53
CA SER A 15 -11.54 10.74 17.09
C SER A 15 -12.95 11.22 16.77
N ILE A 16 -13.92 10.98 17.66
CA ILE A 16 -15.30 11.43 17.53
C ILE A 16 -15.38 12.94 17.73
N GLU A 17 -14.73 13.49 18.75
CA GLU A 17 -14.72 14.94 18.99
C GLU A 17 -13.98 15.73 17.91
N LEU A 18 -13.12 15.07 17.14
CA LEU A 18 -12.42 15.66 16.01
C LEU A 18 -13.23 15.66 14.71
N SER A 19 -14.30 14.86 14.57
CA SER A 19 -14.99 14.74 13.29
C SER A 19 -15.69 16.03 12.86
N GLU A 20 -16.40 16.69 13.78
CA GLU A 20 -17.13 17.94 13.50
C GLU A 20 -16.17 19.10 13.13
N PRO A 21 -15.11 19.41 13.90
CA PRO A 21 -14.15 20.44 13.52
C PRO A 21 -13.46 20.19 12.17
N PHE A 22 -13.18 18.92 11.83
CA PHE A 22 -12.59 18.61 10.53
C PHE A 22 -13.58 18.78 9.38
N LEU A 23 -14.85 18.49 9.60
CA LEU A 23 -15.91 18.69 8.61
C LEU A 23 -16.11 20.19 8.33
N GLU A 24 -16.17 21.01 9.38
CA GLU A 24 -16.28 22.47 9.28
C GLU A 24 -15.12 23.06 8.47
N ILE A 25 -13.88 22.70 8.80
CA ILE A 25 -12.70 23.14 8.05
C ILE A 25 -12.75 22.64 6.59
N TYR A 26 -13.21 21.41 6.35
CA TYR A 26 -13.33 20.87 4.99
C TYR A 26 -14.35 21.66 4.15
N GLU A 27 -15.49 22.00 4.73
CA GLU A 27 -16.50 22.84 4.08
C GLU A 27 -15.97 24.24 3.80
N GLU A 28 -15.31 24.88 4.75
CA GLU A 28 -14.68 26.19 4.54
C GLU A 28 -13.64 26.13 3.40
N ILE A 29 -12.83 25.07 3.32
CA ILE A 29 -11.85 24.87 2.23
C ILE A 29 -12.56 24.76 0.88
N LEU A 30 -13.68 24.04 0.81
CA LEU A 30 -14.45 23.85 -0.42
C LEU A 30 -15.05 25.16 -0.94
N TYR A 31 -15.44 26.05 -0.04
CA TYR A 31 -16.01 27.36 -0.38
C TYR A 31 -14.96 28.48 -0.51
N ASP A 32 -13.67 28.16 -0.38
CA ASP A 32 -12.55 29.13 -0.40
C ASP A 32 -12.72 30.23 0.67
N GLU A 33 -13.36 29.90 1.78
CA GLU A 33 -13.64 30.81 2.90
C GLU A 33 -12.55 30.76 3.99
N VAL A 34 -11.57 29.84 3.84
CA VAL A 34 -10.50 29.65 4.82
C VAL A 34 -9.45 30.75 4.77
N ASP A 35 -8.97 31.14 5.94
CA ASP A 35 -7.83 32.05 6.09
C ASP A 35 -6.59 31.54 5.33
N ASN A 36 -5.98 32.42 4.54
CA ASN A 36 -4.85 32.12 3.65
C ASN A 36 -3.67 31.47 4.41
N ASN A 37 -3.47 31.82 5.69
CA ASN A 37 -2.44 31.22 6.51
C ASN A 37 -2.68 29.72 6.83
N VAL A 38 -3.94 29.29 7.00
CA VAL A 38 -4.29 27.87 7.22
C VAL A 38 -4.04 27.07 5.95
N MET A 39 -4.46 27.60 4.79
CA MET A 39 -4.19 26.99 3.48
C MET A 39 -2.68 26.81 3.25
N ARG A 40 -1.90 27.86 3.51
CA ARG A 40 -0.44 27.81 3.37
C ARG A 40 0.21 26.75 4.27
N GLN A 41 -0.28 26.56 5.50
CA GLN A 41 0.26 25.52 6.37
C GLN A 41 -0.10 24.11 5.90
N LEU A 42 -1.29 23.93 5.31
CA LEU A 42 -1.70 22.66 4.72
C LEU A 42 -0.80 22.29 3.53
N GLU A 43 -0.50 23.24 2.64
CA GLU A 43 0.42 23.03 1.52
C GLU A 43 1.83 22.65 1.98
N ILE A 44 2.35 23.33 2.99
CA ILE A 44 3.66 23.02 3.58
C ILE A 44 3.67 21.60 4.17
N ALA A 45 2.59 21.20 4.86
CA ALA A 45 2.49 19.87 5.43
C ALA A 45 2.47 18.77 4.34
N ASP A 46 1.73 18.99 3.26
CA ASP A 46 1.65 18.08 2.11
C ASP A 46 3.01 17.97 1.38
N GLU A 47 3.70 19.10 1.15
CA GLU A 47 5.04 19.10 0.56
C GLU A 47 6.04 18.35 1.44
N ASN A 48 6.03 18.60 2.75
CA ASN A 48 6.89 17.92 3.71
C ASN A 48 6.62 16.41 3.76
N GLN A 49 5.34 15.99 3.67
CA GLN A 49 4.97 14.58 3.61
C GLN A 49 5.53 13.93 2.33
N LYS A 50 5.38 14.58 1.18
CA LYS A 50 5.91 14.10 -0.11
C LYS A 50 7.43 13.95 -0.04
N ASN A 51 8.14 14.97 0.45
CA ASN A 51 9.60 14.95 0.57
C ASN A 51 10.09 13.88 1.54
N THR A 52 9.45 13.73 2.70
CA THR A 52 9.77 12.68 3.69
C THR A 52 9.57 11.30 3.10
N SER A 53 8.43 11.07 2.43
CA SER A 53 8.12 9.77 1.82
C SER A 53 9.12 9.41 0.71
N LYS A 54 9.60 10.39 -0.05
CA LYS A 54 10.63 10.21 -1.08
C LYS A 54 11.97 9.83 -0.44
N SER A 55 12.39 10.55 0.60
CA SER A 55 13.63 10.27 1.34
C SER A 55 13.61 8.88 1.97
N GLN A 56 12.51 8.52 2.66
CA GLN A 56 12.35 7.21 3.28
C GLN A 56 12.36 6.07 2.26
N LYS A 57 11.72 6.24 1.10
CA LYS A 57 11.77 5.24 0.02
C LYS A 57 13.19 5.06 -0.52
N GLN A 58 13.95 6.15 -0.65
CA GLN A 58 15.33 6.10 -1.11
C GLN A 58 16.25 5.41 -0.09
N GLU A 59 16.16 5.80 1.19
CA GLU A 59 16.94 5.20 2.28
C GLU A 59 16.64 3.70 2.42
N LEU A 60 15.36 3.32 2.30
CA LEU A 60 14.94 1.93 2.31
C LEU A 60 15.53 1.15 1.11
N PHE A 61 15.52 1.74 -0.08
CA PHE A 61 16.10 1.14 -1.28
C PHE A 61 17.63 0.97 -1.18
N GLU A 62 18.32 1.97 -0.63
CA GLU A 62 19.76 1.91 -0.35
C GLU A 62 20.09 0.82 0.69
N LEU A 63 19.32 0.76 1.78
CA LEU A 63 19.46 -0.27 2.81
C LEU A 63 19.33 -1.68 2.21
N PHE A 64 18.34 -1.92 1.34
CA PHE A 64 18.17 -3.21 0.66
C PHE A 64 19.27 -3.50 -0.36
N SER A 65 19.84 -2.47 -1.00
CA SER A 65 20.93 -2.62 -1.96
C SER A 65 22.25 -3.02 -1.27
N HIS A 66 22.49 -2.54 -0.04
CA HIS A 66 23.69 -2.84 0.73
C HIS A 66 23.52 -4.01 1.70
N SER A 67 22.27 -4.40 2.00
CA SER A 67 21.92 -5.49 2.90
C SER A 67 22.77 -6.74 2.66
N SER A 68 22.87 -7.24 1.42
CA SER A 68 23.63 -8.45 1.08
C SER A 68 25.13 -8.40 1.37
N LYS A 69 25.70 -7.20 1.56
CA LYS A 69 27.12 -6.98 1.90
C LYS A 69 27.38 -6.95 3.41
N LEU A 70 26.36 -6.67 4.23
CA LEU A 70 26.55 -6.42 5.67
C LEU A 70 26.37 -7.68 6.52
N HIS A 71 25.60 -8.68 6.07
CA HIS A 71 25.43 -9.92 6.84
C HIS A 71 24.96 -11.11 5.98
N PRO A 72 25.54 -12.32 6.06
CA PRO A 72 25.08 -13.47 5.26
C PRO A 72 23.60 -13.84 5.45
N GLN A 73 23.02 -13.57 6.64
CA GLN A 73 21.58 -13.76 6.88
C GLN A 73 20.68 -12.71 6.21
N SER A 74 21.18 -11.50 5.93
CA SER A 74 20.38 -10.46 5.27
C SER A 74 20.09 -10.83 3.81
N CYS A 75 20.90 -11.68 3.18
CA CYS A 75 20.62 -12.29 1.89
C CYS A 75 19.28 -13.03 1.87
N TYR A 76 18.87 -13.66 2.99
CA TYR A 76 17.57 -14.34 3.08
C TYR A 76 16.41 -13.34 3.20
N ILE A 77 16.59 -12.26 3.96
CA ILE A 77 15.56 -11.20 4.13
C ILE A 77 15.41 -10.36 2.85
N SER A 78 16.51 -9.92 2.23
CA SER A 78 16.48 -9.23 0.93
C SER A 78 15.90 -10.11 -0.18
N ARG A 79 16.22 -11.43 -0.21
CA ARG A 79 15.54 -12.36 -1.14
C ARG A 79 14.04 -12.39 -0.92
N TYR A 80 13.57 -12.35 0.32
CA TYR A 80 12.15 -12.39 0.66
C TYR A 80 11.40 -11.13 0.17
N ILE A 81 12.05 -9.96 0.22
CA ILE A 81 11.42 -8.69 -0.19
C ILE A 81 11.42 -8.53 -1.72
N HIS A 82 12.52 -8.91 -2.40
CA HIS A 82 12.53 -8.97 -3.86
C HIS A 82 11.52 -9.99 -4.40
N THR A 83 11.33 -11.11 -3.70
CA THR A 83 10.28 -12.07 -4.05
C THR A 83 8.89 -11.54 -3.75
N LEU A 84 8.65 -10.73 -2.72
CA LEU A 84 7.33 -10.14 -2.48
C LEU A 84 6.89 -9.19 -3.60
N HIS A 85 7.80 -8.30 -4.04
CA HIS A 85 7.52 -7.39 -5.14
C HIS A 85 7.40 -8.15 -6.47
N GLY A 86 8.28 -9.14 -6.69
CA GLY A 86 8.18 -10.07 -7.82
C GLY A 86 6.88 -10.87 -7.83
N LEU A 87 6.39 -11.31 -6.65
CA LEU A 87 5.11 -12.00 -6.49
C LEU A 87 3.92 -11.08 -6.76
N TYR A 88 3.99 -9.81 -6.37
CA TYR A 88 2.96 -8.82 -6.71
C TYR A 88 2.85 -8.64 -8.22
N TYR A 89 3.97 -8.44 -8.92
CA TYR A 89 3.96 -8.33 -10.39
C TYR A 89 3.51 -9.64 -11.06
N LEU A 90 3.96 -10.80 -10.56
CA LEU A 90 3.50 -12.09 -11.05
C LEU A 90 1.99 -12.28 -10.84
N LEU A 91 1.44 -11.82 -9.73
CA LEU A 91 0.02 -11.87 -9.42
C LEU A 91 -0.79 -10.95 -10.35
N GLU A 92 -0.29 -9.76 -10.65
CA GLU A 92 -0.92 -8.84 -11.62
C GLU A 92 -0.83 -9.39 -13.06
N ASP A 93 0.27 -10.03 -13.44
CA ASP A 93 0.42 -10.73 -14.72
C ASP A 93 -0.52 -11.95 -14.83
N LEU A 94 -0.75 -12.67 -13.72
CA LEU A 94 -1.73 -13.75 -13.63
C LEU A 94 -3.17 -13.23 -13.73
N LYS A 95 -3.53 -12.19 -12.98
CA LYS A 95 -4.87 -11.57 -13.06
C LYS A 95 -5.18 -11.00 -14.44
N SER A 96 -4.17 -10.45 -15.11
CA SER A 96 -4.32 -9.87 -16.46
C SER A 96 -4.29 -10.91 -17.59
N GLY A 97 -4.05 -12.19 -17.28
CA GLY A 97 -3.98 -13.28 -18.26
C GLY A 97 -2.75 -13.22 -19.17
N LYS A 98 -1.75 -12.39 -18.82
CA LYS A 98 -0.52 -12.18 -19.60
C LYS A 98 0.65 -13.05 -19.13
N SER A 99 0.43 -13.87 -18.12
CA SER A 99 1.43 -14.81 -17.60
C SER A 99 1.99 -15.69 -18.72
N ALA A 100 3.31 -15.68 -18.89
CA ALA A 100 4.04 -16.60 -19.76
C ALA A 100 4.26 -18.00 -19.12
N ASP A 101 3.75 -18.19 -17.88
CA ASP A 101 3.65 -19.38 -17.00
C ASP A 101 4.96 -19.92 -16.37
N PRO A 102 5.09 -20.01 -15.02
CA PRO A 102 6.21 -20.69 -14.37
C PRO A 102 5.92 -22.14 -13.93
N ASN A 103 4.88 -22.77 -14.46
CA ASN A 103 4.37 -24.09 -14.10
C ASN A 103 3.40 -24.03 -12.91
N LEU A 104 2.25 -23.34 -13.07
CA LEU A 104 0.95 -23.94 -12.77
C LEU A 104 -0.07 -23.70 -13.91
N LEU A 105 -0.29 -24.69 -14.75
CA LEU A 105 0.21 -26.05 -14.59
C LEU A 105 -0.17 -26.72 -13.24
N LEU A 106 -1.26 -26.42 -12.50
CA LEU A 106 -1.82 -27.47 -11.60
C LEU A 106 -3.06 -27.94 -12.33
N LYS A 107 -2.87 -28.92 -13.20
CA LYS A 107 -3.95 -29.63 -13.89
C LYS A 107 -4.94 -30.20 -12.88
N SER A 108 -6.15 -29.64 -12.83
CA SER A 108 -7.43 -30.30 -12.44
C SER A 108 -8.47 -29.18 -12.35
N ASN A 109 -9.51 -29.13 -13.19
CA ASN A 109 -10.59 -30.11 -13.18
C ASN A 109 -11.12 -30.36 -14.60
N GLU A 110 -10.69 -31.46 -15.24
CA GLU A 110 -11.49 -32.09 -16.30
C GLU A 110 -12.73 -32.69 -15.65
N SER A 111 -13.86 -32.00 -15.74
CA SER A 111 -15.17 -32.65 -15.61
C SER A 111 -15.55 -33.19 -16.99
N THR A 112 -14.86 -34.25 -17.43
CA THR A 112 -15.34 -35.05 -18.56
C THR A 112 -16.15 -36.20 -17.97
N THR A 113 -17.42 -35.93 -17.65
CA THR A 113 -18.42 -37.00 -17.68
C THR A 113 -18.68 -37.26 -19.14
N SER A 114 -17.93 -38.21 -19.71
CA SER A 114 -18.10 -38.67 -21.09
C SER A 114 -19.52 -39.21 -21.26
N ASP A 115 -20.25 -38.60 -22.18
CA ASP A 115 -21.45 -39.17 -22.78
C ASP A 115 -21.13 -40.59 -23.28
N VAL A 116 -21.77 -41.60 -22.67
CA VAL A 116 -21.80 -42.97 -23.21
C VAL A 116 -23.14 -43.16 -23.89
N ASN A 117 -23.16 -42.95 -25.20
CA ASN A 117 -24.14 -43.53 -26.11
C ASN A 117 -23.37 -44.22 -27.24
N ASP A 118 -23.54 -45.54 -27.39
CA ASP A 118 -24.13 -46.12 -28.61
C ASP A 118 -24.14 -47.68 -28.62
N ILE A 119 -25.35 -48.24 -28.53
CA ILE A 119 -26.07 -49.04 -29.56
C ILE A 119 -25.37 -50.22 -30.30
N THR A 120 -25.97 -51.42 -30.09
CA THR A 120 -26.18 -52.65 -30.92
C THR A 120 -25.05 -53.58 -31.41
N HIS A 121 -25.27 -54.88 -31.18
CA HIS A 121 -25.27 -55.93 -32.20
C HIS A 121 -26.39 -56.94 -31.92
#